data_AF-A0A0G0SJW2-F1
#
_entry.id   AF-A0A0G0SJW2-F1
#
_cell.length_a   1.000
_cell.length_b   1.000
_cell.length_c   1.000
_cell.angle_alpha   90.00
_cell.angle_beta   90.00
_cell.angle_gamma   90.00
#
_symmetry.space_group_name_H-M   'P 1'
#
loop_
_entity.id
_entity.type
_entity.pdbx_description
1 polymer ?
#
loop_
_entity_poly.entity_id
_entity_poly.type
_entity_poly.pdbx_seq_one_letter_code
_entity_poly.pdbx_strand_id
1 'polypeptide(L)'
;MGKGTNDNTRVKTVRLIKEIGSDTDWYTKENKQLVAGILALQNENEAKRFLRDLMTPIEIKEFSNRLEAARLLSEDMQYNAISERTGLSSSTIARIAKWLGGSLGGYRLVLARLSKHPHNRTRESVGDRI
;
A
#
# COMPACT_ATOMS: atom_id res chain seq x y z
N MET A 1 3.39 13.47 37.33
CA MET A 1 2.07 12.96 36.88
C MET A 1 2.27 12.15 35.60
N GLY A 2 2.27 10.82 35.70
CA GLY A 2 2.44 9.93 34.55
C GLY A 2 1.22 9.97 33.62
N LYS A 3 1.46 10.17 32.32
CA LYS A 3 0.43 10.00 31.30
C LYS A 3 0.09 8.51 31.23
N GLY A 4 -1.06 8.13 31.78
CA GLY A 4 -1.62 6.79 31.63
C GLY A 4 -1.88 6.50 30.16
N THR A 5 -0.98 5.73 29.54
CA THR A 5 -1.20 5.13 28.24
C THR A 5 -2.37 4.16 28.39
N ASN A 6 -3.51 4.52 27.80
CA ASN A 6 -4.78 3.80 27.96
C ASN A 6 -4.64 2.34 27.49
N ASP A 7 -4.77 1.41 28.44
CA ASP A 7 -4.62 -0.05 28.26
C ASP A 7 -5.55 -0.61 27.16
N ASN A 8 -6.73 0.01 26.98
CA ASN A 8 -7.70 -0.34 25.94
C ASN A 8 -7.16 -0.13 24.51
N THR A 9 -6.34 0.90 24.28
CA THR A 9 -5.72 1.17 22.98
C THR A 9 -4.66 0.12 22.66
N ARG A 10 -3.93 -0.34 23.69
CA ARG A 10 -2.88 -1.35 23.56
C ARG A 10 -3.49 -2.73 23.29
N VAL A 11 -4.55 -3.10 24.00
CA VAL A 11 -5.29 -4.36 23.80
C VAL A 11 -5.95 -4.41 22.41
N LYS A 12 -6.59 -3.33 21.94
CA LYS A 12 -7.17 -3.28 20.58
C LYS A 12 -6.12 -3.37 19.49
N THR A 13 -4.99 -2.68 19.64
CA THR A 13 -3.86 -2.75 18.70
C THR A 13 -3.26 -4.16 18.65
N VAL A 14 -3.08 -4.82 19.79
CA VAL A 14 -2.56 -6.19 19.88
C VAL A 14 -3.52 -7.21 19.25
N ARG A 15 -4.84 -7.04 19.44
CA ARG A 15 -5.85 -7.92 18.83
C ARG A 15 -5.91 -7.76 17.32
N LEU A 16 -5.85 -6.52 16.83
CA LEU A 16 -5.80 -6.24 15.39
C LEU A 16 -4.56 -6.89 14.77
N ILE A 17 -3.37 -6.70 15.34
CA ILE A 17 -2.11 -7.25 14.80
C ILE A 17 -2.09 -8.78 14.79
N LYS A 18 -2.67 -9.46 15.80
CA LYS A 18 -2.86 -10.93 15.75
C LYS A 18 -3.81 -11.38 14.64
N GLU A 19 -4.69 -10.50 14.16
CA GLU A 19 -5.61 -10.73 13.05
C GLU A 19 -5.05 -10.24 11.69
N ILE A 20 -3.95 -9.45 11.66
CA ILE A 20 -3.25 -9.02 10.43
C ILE A 20 -2.46 -10.18 9.83
N GLY A 21 -3.13 -11.01 9.03
CA GLY A 21 -2.50 -11.99 8.15
C GLY A 21 -1.69 -13.04 8.91
N SER A 22 -2.28 -14.23 9.10
CA SER A 22 -1.70 -15.37 9.83
C SER A 22 -0.26 -15.74 9.46
N ASP A 23 0.23 -15.27 8.31
CA ASP A 23 1.47 -15.71 7.68
C ASP A 23 2.65 -14.74 7.95
N THR A 24 2.45 -13.65 8.70
CA THR A 24 3.52 -12.69 9.03
C THR A 24 3.53 -12.34 10.51
N ASP A 25 4.65 -12.62 11.18
CA ASP A 25 4.87 -12.20 12.57
C ASP A 25 5.34 -10.74 12.64
N TRP A 26 4.40 -9.83 12.87
CA TRP A 26 4.67 -8.39 13.04
C TRP A 26 5.43 -8.04 14.33
N TYR A 27 5.69 -9.00 15.22
CA TYR A 27 6.33 -8.75 16.51
C TYR A 27 7.82 -9.03 16.54
N THR A 28 8.41 -9.56 15.47
CA THR A 28 9.87 -9.67 15.32
C THR A 28 10.53 -8.29 15.37
N LYS A 29 11.82 -8.26 15.74
CA LYS A 29 12.59 -7.01 15.83
C LYS A 29 12.67 -6.34 14.45
N GLU A 30 12.91 -7.13 13.42
CA GLU A 30 13.12 -6.70 12.03
C GLU A 30 11.83 -6.10 11.44
N ASN A 31 10.69 -6.77 11.63
CA ASN A 31 9.41 -6.27 11.12
C ASN A 31 8.95 -5.00 11.85
N LYS A 32 9.16 -4.92 13.16
CA LYS A 32 8.93 -3.68 13.92
C LYS A 32 9.82 -2.54 13.42
N GLN A 33 11.10 -2.82 13.14
CA GLN A 33 12.03 -1.81 12.63
C GLN A 33 11.61 -1.30 11.24
N LEU A 34 11.18 -2.20 10.34
CA LEU A 34 10.67 -1.82 9.02
C LEU A 34 9.44 -0.90 9.14
N VAL A 35 8.45 -1.28 9.96
CA VAL A 35 7.25 -0.46 10.18
C VAL A 35 7.61 0.89 10.79
N ALA A 36 8.51 0.92 11.79
CA ALA A 36 8.97 2.17 12.38
C ALA A 36 9.69 3.06 11.36
N GLY A 37 10.49 2.49 10.46
CA GLY A 37 11.15 3.21 9.36
C GLY A 37 10.15 3.84 8.39
N ILE A 38 9.12 3.11 7.98
CA ILE A 38 8.05 3.63 7.11
C ILE A 38 7.31 4.79 7.78
N LEU A 39 7.01 4.67 9.08
CA LEU A 39 6.29 5.71 9.84
C LEU A 39 7.14 6.96 10.13
N ALA A 40 8.46 6.88 10.03
CA ALA A 40 9.36 8.01 10.29
C ALA A 40 9.49 8.97 9.10
N LEU A 41 9.05 8.57 7.89
CA LEU A 41 9.13 9.38 6.67
C LEU A 41 8.19 10.59 6.76
N GLN A 42 8.71 11.79 6.49
CA GLN A 42 7.96 13.04 6.65
C GLN A 42 7.48 13.66 5.33
N ASN A 43 8.13 13.32 4.21
CA ASN A 43 7.85 13.92 2.91
C ASN A 43 8.17 12.96 1.74
N GLU A 44 7.76 13.37 0.54
CA GLU A 44 7.91 12.58 -0.69
C GLU A 44 9.38 12.31 -1.05
N ASN A 45 10.28 13.27 -0.83
CA ASN A 45 11.70 13.09 -1.15
C ASN A 45 12.37 12.05 -0.24
N GLU A 46 12.04 12.05 1.06
CA GLU A 46 12.47 11.00 1.99
C GLU A 46 11.95 9.62 1.57
N ALA A 47 10.66 9.53 1.23
CA ALA A 47 10.06 8.28 0.78
C ALA A 47 10.73 7.74 -0.49
N LYS A 48 10.97 8.59 -1.50
CA LYS A 48 11.65 8.20 -2.75
C LYS A 48 13.06 7.63 -2.50
N ARG A 49 13.85 8.29 -1.65
CA ARG A 49 15.21 7.83 -1.31
C ARG A 49 15.16 6.50 -0.56
N PHE A 50 14.32 6.41 0.47
CA PHE A 50 14.19 5.21 1.29
C PHE A 50 13.73 4.00 0.47
N LEU A 51 12.72 4.18 -0.39
CA LEU A 51 12.23 3.10 -1.25
C LEU A 51 13.29 2.63 -2.25
N ARG A 52 14.13 3.54 -2.80
CA ARG A 52 15.24 3.17 -3.69
C ARG A 52 16.34 2.40 -2.96
N ASP A 53 16.64 2.76 -1.71
CA ASP A 53 17.63 2.04 -0.90
C ASP A 53 17.09 0.67 -0.45
N LEU A 54 15.79 0.55 -0.17
CA LEU A 54 15.15 -0.68 0.29
C LEU A 54 14.83 -1.67 -0.84
N MET A 55 14.55 -1.17 -2.04
CA MET A 55 13.94 -1.94 -3.12
C MET A 55 14.67 -1.71 -4.44
N THR A 56 14.78 -2.77 -5.23
CA THR A 56 15.25 -2.69 -6.61
C THR A 56 14.26 -1.94 -7.51
N PRO A 57 14.69 -1.41 -8.67
CA PRO A 57 13.79 -0.77 -9.62
C PRO A 57 12.62 -1.68 -10.08
N ILE A 58 12.88 -2.98 -10.24
CA ILE A 58 11.85 -3.96 -10.63
C ILE A 58 10.83 -4.13 -9.52
N GLU A 59 11.26 -4.21 -8.26
CA GLU A 59 10.34 -4.28 -7.12
C GLU A 59 9.50 -3.01 -7.02
N ILE A 60 10.09 -1.82 -7.14
CA ILE A 60 9.32 -0.56 -7.15
C ILE A 60 8.24 -0.57 -8.23
N LYS A 61 8.58 -1.04 -9.44
CA LYS A 61 7.62 -1.17 -10.54
C LYS A 61 6.52 -2.18 -10.21
N GLU A 62 6.88 -3.33 -9.65
CA GLU A 62 5.93 -4.37 -9.23
C GLU A 62 4.95 -3.83 -8.17
N PHE A 63 5.43 -3.22 -7.09
CA PHE A 63 4.58 -2.72 -6.02
C PHE A 63 3.71 -1.52 -6.47
N SER A 64 4.22 -0.64 -7.32
CA SER A 64 3.42 0.45 -7.91
C SER A 64 2.31 -0.08 -8.82
N ASN A 65 2.62 -1.07 -9.67
CA ASN A 65 1.62 -1.74 -10.50
C ASN A 65 0.55 -2.48 -9.66
N ARG A 66 0.92 -3.07 -8.52
CA ARG A 66 -0.05 -3.69 -7.59
C ARG A 66 -0.99 -2.67 -6.97
N LEU A 67 -0.49 -1.50 -6.59
CA LEU A 67 -1.33 -0.41 -6.08
C LEU A 67 -2.28 0.13 -7.16
N GLU A 68 -1.79 0.28 -8.39
CA GLU A 68 -2.62 0.68 -9.54
C GLU A 68 -3.69 -0.36 -9.85
N ALA A 69 -3.36 -1.66 -9.85
CA ALA A 69 -4.36 -2.72 -10.01
C ALA A 69 -5.43 -2.67 -8.91
N ALA A 70 -5.06 -2.41 -7.66
CA ALA A 70 -6.03 -2.23 -6.58
C ALA A 70 -6.95 -1.02 -6.81
N ARG A 71 -6.42 0.09 -7.34
CA ARG A 71 -7.21 1.27 -7.73
C ARG A 71 -8.20 0.92 -8.86
N LEU A 72 -7.72 0.30 -9.93
CA LEU A 72 -8.56 -0.10 -11.08
C LEU A 72 -9.65 -1.11 -10.70
N LEU A 73 -9.32 -2.08 -9.82
CA LEU A 73 -10.31 -3.01 -9.26
C LEU A 73 -11.37 -2.29 -8.43
N SER A 74 -11.01 -1.21 -7.71
CA SER A 74 -11.98 -0.41 -6.97
C SER A 74 -12.91 0.43 -7.86
N GLU A 75 -12.59 0.51 -9.15
CA GLU A 75 -13.38 1.16 -10.20
C GLU A 75 -14.08 0.13 -11.11
N ASP A 76 -14.24 -1.10 -10.63
CA ASP A 76 -14.89 -2.22 -11.32
C ASP A 76 -14.28 -2.56 -12.70
N MET A 77 -12.99 -2.27 -12.91
CA MET A 77 -12.31 -2.60 -14.16
C MET A 77 -12.12 -4.12 -14.33
N GLN A 78 -12.28 -4.60 -15.56
CA GLN A 78 -12.11 -6.00 -15.94
C GLN A 78 -10.64 -6.45 -15.86
N TYR A 79 -10.42 -7.73 -15.52
CA TYR A 79 -9.08 -8.28 -15.25
C TYR A 79 -8.13 -8.22 -16.46
N ASN A 80 -8.64 -8.43 -17.67
CA ASN A 80 -7.87 -8.32 -18.91
C ASN A 80 -7.32 -6.89 -19.10
N ALA A 81 -8.17 -5.88 -18.93
CA ALA A 81 -7.76 -4.48 -19.04
C ALA A 81 -6.75 -4.09 -17.96
N ILE A 82 -6.89 -4.62 -16.73
CA ILE A 82 -5.91 -4.42 -15.67
C ILE A 82 -4.58 -5.08 -16.03
N SER A 83 -4.60 -6.31 -16.56
CA SER A 83 -3.41 -7.04 -17.00
C SER A 83 -2.67 -6.28 -18.10
N GLU A 84 -3.39 -5.74 -19.08
CA GLU A 84 -2.80 -4.94 -20.17
C GLU A 84 -2.16 -3.64 -19.66
N ARG A 85 -2.81 -2.94 -18.73
CA ARG A 85 -2.32 -1.67 -18.17
C ARG A 85 -1.14 -1.84 -17.22
N THR A 86 -1.16 -2.90 -16.41
CA THR A 86 -0.21 -3.07 -15.30
C THR A 86 0.88 -4.10 -15.60
N GLY A 87 0.70 -4.97 -16.58
CA GLY A 87 1.60 -6.10 -16.86
C GLY A 87 1.53 -7.22 -15.82
N LEU A 88 0.60 -7.16 -14.86
CA LEU A 88 0.45 -8.19 -13.83
C LEU A 88 -0.32 -9.40 -14.37
N SER A 89 0.06 -10.61 -13.94
CA SER A 89 -0.68 -11.82 -14.27
C SER A 89 -2.08 -11.85 -13.63
N SER A 90 -3.01 -12.57 -14.26
CA SER A 90 -4.37 -12.79 -13.73
C SER A 90 -4.35 -13.39 -12.31
N SER A 91 -3.38 -14.25 -11.99
CA SER A 91 -3.22 -14.83 -10.64
C SER A 91 -2.80 -13.80 -9.60
N THR A 92 -1.96 -12.83 -9.98
CA THR A 92 -1.59 -11.71 -9.11
C THR A 92 -2.75 -10.75 -8.92
N ILE A 93 -3.47 -10.41 -9.99
CA ILE A 93 -4.69 -9.58 -9.93
C ILE A 93 -5.74 -10.22 -9.02
N ALA A 94 -5.98 -11.53 -9.13
CA ALA A 94 -6.92 -12.25 -8.27
C ALA A 94 -6.55 -12.18 -6.78
N ARG A 95 -5.25 -12.27 -6.43
CA ARG A 95 -4.78 -12.08 -5.05
C ARG A 95 -5.02 -10.66 -4.55
N ILE A 96 -4.75 -9.67 -5.39
CA ILE A 96 -5.00 -8.26 -5.06
C ILE A 96 -6.50 -8.02 -4.82
N ALA A 97 -7.37 -8.53 -5.69
CA ALA A 97 -8.82 -8.43 -5.52
C ALA A 97 -9.28 -9.05 -4.19
N LYS A 98 -8.76 -10.24 -3.84
CA LYS A 98 -9.02 -10.88 -2.54
C LYS A 98 -8.59 -9.99 -1.37
N TRP A 99 -7.41 -9.39 -1.42
CA TRP A 99 -6.91 -8.52 -0.34
C TRP A 99 -7.62 -7.16 -0.29
N LEU A 100 -8.01 -6.61 -1.45
CA LEU A 100 -8.80 -5.39 -1.56
C LEU A 100 -10.20 -5.56 -0.95
N GLY A 101 -10.82 -6.72 -1.10
CA GLY A 101 -12.08 -7.10 -0.45
C GLY A 101 -11.92 -7.64 0.98
N GLY A 102 -10.70 -7.91 1.43
CA GLY A 102 -10.43 -8.55 2.73
C GLY A 102 -10.68 -7.68 3.96
N SER A 103 -10.69 -8.31 5.14
CA SER A 103 -10.95 -7.64 6.43
C SER A 103 -9.87 -6.62 6.81
N LEU A 104 -8.61 -6.83 6.42
CA LEU A 104 -7.49 -5.96 6.79
C LEU A 104 -7.61 -4.55 6.19
N GLY A 105 -8.18 -4.43 5.00
CA GLY A 105 -8.53 -3.13 4.41
C GLY A 105 -7.37 -2.19 4.06
N GLY A 106 -6.12 -2.67 4.03
CA GLY A 106 -4.94 -1.84 3.78
C GLY A 106 -5.02 -1.06 2.45
N TYR A 107 -5.40 -1.73 1.35
CA TYR A 107 -5.61 -1.05 0.07
C TYR A 107 -6.71 0.01 0.15
N ARG A 108 -7.87 -0.34 0.72
CA ARG A 108 -9.00 0.60 0.85
C ARG A 108 -8.62 1.85 1.65
N LEU A 109 -7.85 1.68 2.73
CA LEU A 109 -7.36 2.78 3.55
C LEU A 109 -6.48 3.75 2.76
N VAL A 110 -5.49 3.23 2.02
CA VAL A 110 -4.56 4.06 1.23
C VAL A 110 -5.29 4.74 0.08
N LEU A 111 -6.10 4.01 -0.69
CA LEU A 111 -6.87 4.56 -1.81
C LEU A 111 -7.81 5.69 -1.35
N ALA A 112 -8.50 5.52 -0.22
CA ALA A 112 -9.38 6.55 0.35
C ALA A 112 -8.62 7.81 0.83
N ARG A 113 -7.35 7.68 1.21
CA ARG A 113 -6.52 8.86 1.57
C ARG A 113 -6.02 9.58 0.33
N LEU A 114 -5.61 8.83 -0.71
CA LEU A 114 -5.15 9.39 -1.97
C LEU A 114 -6.29 10.13 -2.71
N SER A 115 -7.52 9.62 -2.65
CA SER A 115 -8.67 10.30 -3.28
C SER A 115 -9.06 11.61 -2.60
N LYS A 116 -8.85 11.73 -1.28
CA LYS A 116 -9.14 12.95 -0.50
C LYS A 116 -8.09 14.06 -0.66
N HIS A 117 -6.88 13.70 -1.08
CA HIS A 117 -5.79 14.65 -1.29
C HIS A 117 -5.26 14.53 -2.73
N PRO A 118 -5.93 15.16 -3.72
CA PRO A 118 -5.57 15.06 -5.13
C PRO A 118 -4.26 15.79 -5.52
N HIS A 119 -3.35 16.04 -4.57
CA HIS A 119 -2.06 16.69 -4.80
C HIS A 119 -1.04 15.76 -5.48
N ASN A 120 -1.40 15.15 -6.60
CA ASN A 120 -0.51 14.86 -7.72
C ASN A 120 -1.34 14.35 -8.90
N ARG A 121 -2.04 15.24 -9.61
CA ARG A 121 -2.37 14.94 -11.01
C ARG A 121 -1.05 15.01 -11.77
N THR A 122 -0.46 13.85 -12.02
CA THR A 122 0.59 13.68 -13.03
C THR A 122 0.16 14.49 -14.25
N ARG A 123 0.99 15.43 -14.70
CA ARG A 123 0.80 16.08 -15.99
C ARG A 123 0.75 14.97 -17.04
N GLU A 124 -0.43 14.64 -17.54
CA GLU A 124 -0.56 14.01 -18.84
C GLU A 124 0.06 15.00 -19.85
N SER A 125 1.22 14.64 -20.38
CA SER A 125 1.76 15.32 -21.55
C SER A 125 0.86 15.01 -22.74
N VAL A 126 -0.09 15.90 -22.98
CA VAL A 126 -0.68 16.07 -24.30
C VAL A 126 0.41 16.67 -25.19
N GLY A 127 0.88 15.89 -26.17
CA GLY A 127 1.86 16.26 -27.20
C GLY A 127 2.65 15.00 -27.60
N ASP A 128 2.59 14.44 -28.81
CA ASP A 128 2.34 15.06 -30.10
C ASP A 128 1.45 14.19 -31.00
N ARG A 129 0.38 14.81 -31.51
CA ARG A 129 -0.11 14.53 -32.85
C ARG A 129 0.64 15.47 -33.78
N ILE A 130 1.53 14.93 -34.61
CA ILE A 130 1.77 15.40 -35.99
C ILE A 130 1.85 14.15 -36.85
#